data_AF-A0A182UCP3-F1
#
_entry.id   AF-A0A182UCP3-F1
#
_cell.length_a   1.000
_cell.length_b   1.000
_cell.length_c   1.000
_cell.angle_alpha   90.00
_cell.angle_beta   90.00
_cell.angle_gamma   90.00
#
_symmetry.space_group_name_H-M   'P 1'
#
loop_
_entity.id
_entity.type
_entity.pdbx_description
1 polymer ?
#
loop_
_entity_poly.entity_id
_entity_poly.type
_entity_poly.pdbx_seq_one_letter_code
_entity_poly.pdbx_strand_id
1 'polypeptide(L)'
;MLSPKMQRSVRVNENQLIMLSDRAQYDHSMHGYLHKRTSDNNKWQMRWFVLYQKEELEQKHVHLLQVVESEKTAKWQYTQQCEELASEIRKLRAEICVLRKETRSSYSATPVGRGSFSVPGDSQDDHGSLPGLCASVQDSIELRKIKKVQSFFRGWLCRRRWKQIVEEYIRSPHAESMRKRNHLVFSMVEAEEEYLEQLEVLVACFLRPFKMAASSKRPPCSHEDVNSIFLNSETVLFLHQIFLKGLTSRLESWPTLVL
;
A
#
# COMPACT_ATOMS: atom_id res chain seq x y z
N MET A 1 3.91 -17.58 -11.71
CA MET A 1 4.51 -17.38 -10.39
C MET A 1 6.01 -17.66 -10.47
N LEU A 2 6.83 -16.62 -10.60
CA LEU A 2 8.29 -16.73 -10.55
C LEU A 2 8.72 -16.35 -9.14
N SER A 3 9.22 -17.34 -8.39
CA SER A 3 9.77 -17.15 -7.05
C SER A 3 10.87 -16.07 -7.07
N PRO A 4 10.89 -15.09 -6.14
CA PRO A 4 12.02 -14.17 -6.00
C PRO A 4 13.28 -15.00 -5.73
N LYS A 5 14.22 -15.02 -6.69
CA LYS A 5 15.52 -15.66 -6.48
C LYS A 5 16.16 -14.99 -5.27
N MET A 6 16.26 -15.75 -4.18
CA MET A 6 16.96 -15.38 -2.96
C MET A 6 18.35 -14.85 -3.35
N GLN A 7 18.61 -13.59 -3.04
CA GLN A 7 19.81 -12.88 -3.48
C GLN A 7 21.03 -13.61 -2.90
N ARG A 8 21.85 -14.21 -3.78
CA ARG A 8 23.05 -14.96 -3.37
C ARG A 8 24.03 -14.02 -2.67
N SER A 9 24.78 -14.52 -1.69
CA SER A 9 25.81 -13.75 -1.00
C SER A 9 26.82 -13.17 -2.01
N VAL A 10 26.87 -11.84 -2.11
CA VAL A 10 27.81 -11.09 -2.94
C VAL A 10 28.89 -10.55 -2.03
N ARG A 11 30.17 -10.80 -2.35
CA ARG A 11 31.29 -10.16 -1.69
C ARG A 11 31.77 -8.97 -2.53
N VAL A 12 32.07 -7.88 -1.85
CA VAL A 12 32.47 -6.61 -2.45
C VAL A 12 33.81 -6.21 -1.84
N ASN A 13 34.68 -5.55 -2.62
CA ASN A 13 35.92 -5.00 -2.08
C ASN A 13 35.63 -3.76 -1.20
N GLU A 14 35.80 -3.90 0.11
CA GLU A 14 35.49 -2.84 1.10
C GLU A 14 36.35 -1.58 0.92
N ASN A 15 37.62 -1.71 0.54
CA ASN A 15 38.50 -0.56 0.32
C ASN A 15 38.03 0.32 -0.85
N GLN A 16 37.50 -0.31 -1.91
CA GLN A 16 36.93 0.43 -3.04
C GLN A 16 35.60 1.08 -2.69
N LEU A 17 34.80 0.44 -1.82
CA LEU A 17 33.55 1.02 -1.34
C LEU A 17 33.80 2.25 -0.46
N ILE A 18 34.80 2.20 0.42
CA ILE A 18 35.21 3.35 1.25
C ILE A 18 35.71 4.49 0.38
N MET A 19 36.60 4.21 -0.59
CA MET A 19 37.09 5.22 -1.53
C MET A 19 35.97 5.88 -2.33
N LEU A 20 35.01 5.10 -2.83
CA LEU A 20 33.86 5.65 -3.56
C LEU A 20 32.94 6.46 -2.62
N SER A 21 32.78 6.05 -1.35
CA SER A 21 32.01 6.78 -0.35
C SER A 21 32.63 8.13 -0.03
N ASP A 22 33.95 8.19 0.19
CA ASP A 22 34.66 9.44 0.44
C ASP A 22 34.58 10.34 -0.79
N ARG A 23 34.79 9.78 -1.99
CA ARG A 23 34.68 10.54 -3.24
C ARG A 23 33.28 11.11 -3.47
N ALA A 24 32.22 10.38 -3.10
CA ALA A 24 30.84 10.86 -3.22
C ALA A 24 30.55 12.09 -2.36
N GLN A 25 31.28 12.29 -1.24
CA GLN A 25 31.13 13.48 -0.38
C GLN A 25 31.67 14.75 -1.03
N TYR A 26 32.70 14.64 -1.87
CA TYR A 26 33.36 15.80 -2.50
C TYR A 26 32.92 16.02 -3.96
N ASP A 27 32.74 14.94 -4.74
CA ASP A 27 32.45 15.02 -6.18
C ASP A 27 30.95 14.94 -6.51
N HIS A 28 30.09 14.71 -5.50
CA HIS A 28 28.64 14.43 -5.64
C HIS A 28 28.29 13.28 -6.60
N SER A 29 29.29 12.52 -7.06
CA SER A 29 29.12 11.37 -7.93
C SER A 29 28.75 10.16 -7.08
N MET A 30 27.45 9.85 -7.03
CA MET A 30 26.91 8.69 -6.30
C MET A 30 27.13 7.36 -7.04
N HIS A 31 28.20 7.24 -7.82
CA HIS A 31 28.40 6.11 -8.73
C HIS A 31 29.88 5.85 -9.02
N GLY A 32 30.24 4.59 -9.33
CA GLY A 32 31.59 4.23 -9.73
C GLY A 32 31.80 2.75 -9.98
N TYR A 33 33.01 2.37 -10.41
CA TYR A 33 33.36 0.98 -10.62
C TYR A 33 33.79 0.29 -9.33
N LEU A 34 33.29 -0.93 -9.13
CA LEU A 34 33.54 -1.74 -7.95
C LEU A 34 33.76 -3.20 -8.36
N HIS A 35 34.79 -3.83 -7.77
CA HIS A 35 34.98 -5.25 -7.94
C HIS A 35 34.02 -6.02 -7.04
N LYS A 36 33.26 -6.93 -7.64
CA LYS A 36 32.42 -7.89 -6.93
C LYS A 36 32.80 -9.31 -7.27
N ARG A 37 32.58 -10.22 -6.32
CA ARG A 37 32.69 -11.67 -6.53
C ARG A 37 31.43 -12.33 -6.01
N THR A 38 30.78 -13.10 -6.87
CA THR A 38 29.59 -13.89 -6.51
C THR A 38 30.01 -15.27 -6.04
N SER A 39 29.23 -15.91 -5.17
CA SER A 39 29.59 -17.24 -4.62
C SER A 39 29.69 -18.35 -5.68
N ASP A 40 29.05 -18.16 -6.83
CA ASP A 40 29.05 -19.08 -7.97
C ASP A 40 30.20 -18.86 -8.96
N ASN A 41 30.90 -17.71 -8.89
CA ASN A 41 32.01 -17.38 -9.77
C ASN A 41 33.17 -16.80 -8.96
N ASN A 42 34.22 -17.60 -8.79
CA ASN A 42 35.39 -17.21 -8.00
C ASN A 42 36.26 -16.11 -8.64
N LYS A 43 35.86 -15.55 -9.78
CA LYS A 43 36.57 -14.44 -10.43
C LYS A 43 36.00 -13.09 -9.98
N TRP A 44 36.89 -12.17 -9.61
CA TRP A 44 36.54 -10.78 -9.39
C TRP A 44 36.13 -10.14 -10.71
N GLN A 45 35.00 -9.44 -10.72
CA GLN A 45 34.51 -8.70 -11.88
C GLN A 45 34.34 -7.24 -11.53
N MET A 46 34.87 -6.36 -12.38
CA MET A 46 34.53 -4.95 -12.37
C MET A 46 33.09 -4.74 -12.83
N ARG A 47 32.32 -4.03 -12.03
CA ARG A 47 30.96 -3.61 -12.37
C ARG A 47 30.76 -2.17 -11.96
N TRP A 48 29.94 -1.46 -12.70
CA TRP A 48 29.53 -0.11 -12.34
C TRP A 48 28.39 -0.20 -11.32
N PHE A 49 28.46 0.60 -10.26
CA PHE A 49 27.51 0.60 -9.15
C PHE A 49 27.06 2.02 -8.84
N VAL A 50 25.81 2.11 -8.39
CA VAL A 50 25.21 3.29 -7.76
C VAL A 50 25.38 3.14 -6.25
N LEU A 51 26.05 4.10 -5.61
CA LEU A 51 26.01 4.27 -4.16
C LEU A 51 24.67 4.92 -3.81
N TYR A 52 23.74 4.15 -3.25
CA TYR A 52 22.52 4.74 -2.72
C TYR A 52 22.79 5.29 -1.32
N GLN A 53 22.28 6.49 -1.07
CA GLN A 53 22.56 7.39 0.05
C GLN A 53 22.44 6.69 1.42
N LYS A 54 23.58 6.26 1.97
CA LYS A 54 23.73 5.69 3.32
C LYS A 54 23.12 6.61 4.37
N GLU A 55 23.25 7.92 4.18
CA GLU A 55 22.73 8.95 5.08
C GLU A 55 21.19 8.98 5.13
N GLU A 56 20.49 8.82 3.99
CA GLU A 56 19.03 8.68 4.01
C GLU A 56 18.58 7.41 4.72
N LEU A 57 19.34 6.31 4.57
CA LEU A 57 19.03 5.05 5.21
C LEU A 57 19.25 5.13 6.73
N GLU A 58 20.32 5.81 7.16
CA GLU A 58 20.60 6.09 8.57
C GLU A 58 19.54 7.01 9.18
N GLN A 59 19.12 8.06 8.47
CA GLN A 59 18.01 8.92 8.90
C GLN A 59 16.70 8.14 9.04
N LYS A 60 16.38 7.27 8.07
CA LYS A 60 15.21 6.38 8.13
C LYS A 60 15.30 5.39 9.29
N HIS A 61 16.49 4.86 9.58
CA HIS A 61 16.72 3.96 10.71
C HIS A 61 16.50 4.66 12.06
N VAL A 62 17.06 5.87 12.24
CA VAL A 62 16.86 6.68 13.45
C VAL A 62 15.38 7.04 13.65
N HIS A 63 14.69 7.44 12.58
CA HIS A 63 13.27 7.74 12.65
C HIS A 63 12.43 6.50 13.04
N LEU A 64 12.72 5.34 12.46
CA LEU A 64 12.06 4.08 12.84
C LEU A 64 12.29 3.73 14.31
N LEU A 65 13.50 3.91 14.84
CA LEU A 65 13.77 3.70 16.25
C LEU A 65 12.93 4.62 17.15
N GLN A 66 12.80 5.90 16.77
CA GLN A 66 11.98 6.85 17.50
C GLN A 66 10.48 6.46 17.48
N VAL A 67 9.98 6.02 16.32
CA VAL A 67 8.60 5.53 16.19
C VAL A 67 8.38 4.30 17.07
N VAL A 68 9.28 3.32 17.02
CA VAL A 68 9.18 2.10 17.85
C VAL A 68 9.20 2.43 19.34
N GLU A 69 10.03 3.38 19.78
CA GLU A 69 10.07 3.79 21.18
C GLU A 69 8.79 4.53 21.60
N SER A 70 8.23 5.36 20.71
CA SER A 70 6.94 6.01 20.94
C SER A 70 5.77 5.02 20.97
N GLU A 71 5.79 3.97 20.15
CA GLU A 71 4.76 2.92 20.17
C GLU A 71 4.85 2.07 21.44
N LYS A 72 6.07 1.76 21.92
CA LYS A 72 6.27 1.04 23.18
C LYS A 72 5.70 1.82 24.37
N THR A 73 6.03 3.12 24.46
CA THR A 73 5.55 3.99 25.55
C THR A 73 4.04 4.17 25.49
N ALA A 74 3.46 4.39 24.30
CA ALA A 74 2.01 4.45 24.12
C ALA A 74 1.31 3.14 24.53
N LYS A 75 1.84 1.99 24.10
CA LYS A 75 1.31 0.67 24.48
C LYS A 75 1.35 0.46 26.00
N TRP A 76 2.44 0.85 26.65
CA TRP A 76 2.58 0.75 28.09
C TRP A 76 1.53 1.61 28.81
N GLN A 77 1.35 2.87 28.40
CA GLN A 77 0.32 3.77 28.95
C GLN A 77 -1.09 3.20 28.80
N TYR A 78 -1.45 2.66 27.63
CA TYR A 78 -2.75 2.03 27.43
C TYR A 78 -2.96 0.80 28.33
N THR A 79 -1.90 0.02 28.55
CA THR A 79 -1.97 -1.15 29.43
C THR A 79 -2.22 -0.72 30.88
N GLN A 80 -1.51 0.31 31.34
CA GLN A 80 -1.71 0.89 32.67
C GLN A 80 -3.14 1.43 32.85
N GLN A 81 -3.66 2.18 31.88
CA GLN A 81 -5.05 2.68 31.93
C GLN A 81 -6.08 1.55 32.01
N CYS A 82 -5.86 0.45 31.27
CA CYS A 82 -6.72 -0.73 31.35
C CYS A 82 -6.69 -1.38 32.74
N GLU A 83 -5.52 -1.46 33.38
CA GLU A 83 -5.37 -2.01 34.73
C GLU A 83 -6.03 -1.13 35.80
N GLU A 84 -5.90 0.19 35.69
CA GLU A 84 -6.55 1.17 36.57
C GLU A 84 -8.08 1.04 36.48
N LEU A 85 -8.64 1.06 35.26
CA LEU A 85 -10.07 0.86 35.05
C LEU A 85 -10.54 -0.51 35.54
N ALA A 86 -9.74 -1.58 35.36
CA ALA A 86 -10.06 -2.90 35.88
C ALA A 86 -10.03 -2.94 37.43
N SER A 87 -9.17 -2.16 38.07
CA SER A 87 -9.15 -2.00 39.53
C SER A 87 -10.39 -1.26 40.04
N GLU A 88 -10.82 -0.23 39.33
CA GLU A 88 -12.00 0.56 39.68
C GLU A 88 -13.29 -0.26 39.52
N ILE A 89 -13.41 -1.02 38.44
CA ILE A 89 -14.51 -1.97 38.25
C ILE A 89 -14.56 -2.98 39.40
N ARG A 90 -13.41 -3.47 39.88
CA ARG A 90 -13.36 -4.40 41.03
C ARG A 90 -13.84 -3.73 42.32
N LYS A 91 -13.45 -2.48 42.59
CA LYS A 91 -13.91 -1.71 43.76
C LYS A 91 -15.41 -1.48 43.72
N LEU A 92 -15.94 -0.97 42.60
CA LEU A 92 -17.37 -0.72 42.43
C LEU A 92 -18.19 -2.02 42.58
N ARG A 93 -17.70 -3.15 42.06
CA ARG A 93 -18.34 -4.46 42.28
C ARG A 93 -18.36 -4.88 43.75
N ALA A 94 -17.29 -4.61 44.50
CA ALA A 94 -17.23 -4.90 45.92
C ALA A 94 -18.20 -4.00 46.72
N GLU A 95 -18.25 -2.70 46.41
CA GLU A 95 -19.19 -1.75 47.02
C GLU A 95 -20.65 -2.15 46.76
N ILE A 96 -21.00 -2.53 45.51
CA ILE A 96 -22.34 -3.04 45.18
C ILE A 96 -22.68 -4.30 45.98
N CYS A 97 -21.71 -5.19 46.21
CA CYS A 97 -21.92 -6.41 47.00
C CYS A 97 -22.21 -6.08 48.47
N VAL A 98 -21.46 -5.14 49.06
CA VAL A 98 -21.67 -4.65 50.43
C VAL A 98 -23.04 -3.98 50.56
N LEU A 99 -23.35 -3.03 49.67
CA LEU A 99 -24.64 -2.33 49.66
C LEU A 99 -25.81 -3.32 49.53
N ARG A 100 -25.74 -4.30 48.62
CA ARG A 100 -26.77 -5.36 48.51
C ARG A 100 -26.94 -6.16 49.81
N LYS A 101 -25.85 -6.46 50.52
CA LYS A 101 -25.90 -7.21 51.78
C LYS A 101 -26.53 -6.38 52.90
N GLU A 102 -26.21 -5.09 52.95
CA GLU A 102 -26.76 -4.13 53.90
C GLU A 102 -28.26 -3.90 53.67
N THR A 103 -28.66 -3.72 52.40
CA THR A 103 -30.08 -3.65 52.01
C THR A 103 -30.83 -4.94 52.37
N ARG A 104 -30.24 -6.14 52.21
CA ARG A 104 -30.87 -7.41 52.65
C ARG A 104 -30.97 -7.53 54.17
N SER A 105 -30.01 -6.98 54.92
CA SER A 105 -30.01 -7.02 56.38
C SER A 105 -31.08 -6.11 57.00
N SER A 106 -31.49 -5.04 56.30
CA SER A 106 -32.55 -4.13 56.76
C SER A 106 -33.96 -4.73 56.71
N TYR A 107 -34.17 -5.89 56.08
CA TYR A 107 -35.51 -6.52 55.95
C TYR A 107 -35.63 -7.91 56.61
N SER A 108 -34.60 -8.41 57.29
CA SER A 108 -34.66 -9.72 57.97
C SER A 108 -34.40 -9.58 59.47
N ALA A 109 -35.42 -9.09 60.19
CA ALA A 109 -35.51 -9.20 61.65
C ALA A 109 -36.94 -9.52 62.07
N THR A 110 -37.40 -10.75 61.80
CA THR A 110 -38.48 -11.40 62.57
C THR A 110 -38.22 -12.91 62.62
N PRO A 111 -37.99 -13.51 63.81
CA PRO A 111 -38.00 -14.94 64.00
C PRO A 111 -39.31 -15.37 64.67
N VAL A 112 -40.18 -16.12 63.97
CA VAL A 112 -41.17 -17.00 64.62
C VAL A 112 -41.38 -18.23 63.75
N GLY A 113 -41.24 -19.41 64.36
CA GLY A 113 -41.29 -20.71 63.68
C GLY A 113 -42.67 -21.34 63.54
N ARG A 114 -42.61 -22.63 63.15
CA ARG A 114 -43.63 -23.69 63.27
C ARG A 114 -44.59 -23.89 62.07
N GLY A 115 -44.25 -24.91 61.26
CA GLY A 115 -45.15 -26.04 60.99
C GLY A 115 -46.08 -26.00 59.77
N SER A 116 -45.91 -27.03 58.93
CA SER A 116 -46.94 -27.82 58.25
C SER A 116 -47.18 -27.62 56.74
N PHE A 117 -47.18 -28.79 56.09
CA PHE A 117 -47.61 -29.19 54.75
C PHE A 117 -48.77 -28.40 54.14
N SER A 118 -48.66 -28.04 52.86
CA SER A 118 -49.44 -28.60 51.73
C SER A 118 -49.20 -27.84 50.40
N VAL A 119 -49.30 -28.57 49.29
CA VAL A 119 -49.31 -28.21 47.86
C VAL A 119 -50.52 -28.99 47.27
N PRO A 120 -51.18 -28.68 46.12
CA PRO A 120 -51.06 -27.59 45.12
C PRO A 120 -52.41 -26.93 44.70
N GLY A 121 -52.32 -25.95 43.78
CA GLY A 121 -53.41 -25.56 42.85
C GLY A 121 -54.03 -24.21 43.20
N ASP A 122 -54.46 -23.35 42.29
CA ASP A 122 -54.49 -23.32 40.82
C ASP A 122 -54.57 -21.83 40.44
N SER A 123 -54.27 -21.56 39.19
CA SER A 123 -54.34 -20.32 38.43
C SER A 123 -55.51 -19.39 38.81
N GLN A 124 -55.24 -18.07 38.79
CA GLN A 124 -55.84 -17.10 37.87
C GLN A 124 -56.12 -15.74 38.53
N ASP A 125 -55.61 -14.72 37.85
CA ASP A 125 -55.98 -13.30 37.88
C ASP A 125 -55.79 -12.52 39.19
N ASP A 126 -54.70 -11.74 39.25
CA ASP A 126 -54.78 -10.45 39.94
C ASP A 126 -54.17 -9.33 39.09
N HIS A 127 -55.02 -8.33 38.86
CA HIS A 127 -54.82 -7.12 38.09
C HIS A 127 -53.93 -6.16 38.89
N GLY A 128 -52.62 -6.43 38.91
CA GLY A 128 -51.62 -5.58 39.57
C GLY A 128 -50.88 -4.70 38.56
N SER A 129 -51.17 -3.41 38.56
CA SER A 129 -50.45 -2.34 37.84
C SER A 129 -48.93 -2.59 37.77
N LEU A 130 -48.41 -2.72 36.54
CA LEU A 130 -46.99 -2.93 36.24
C LEU A 130 -46.39 -1.68 35.57
N PRO A 131 -45.82 -0.73 36.34
CA PRO A 131 -44.99 0.35 35.78
C PRO A 131 -43.68 -0.17 35.16
N GLY A 132 -43.24 -1.39 35.54
CA GLY A 132 -41.92 -1.94 35.19
C GLY A 132 -41.77 -2.47 33.76
N LEU A 133 -42.85 -2.92 33.10
CA LEU A 133 -42.79 -3.45 31.74
C LEU A 133 -42.59 -2.33 30.70
N CYS A 134 -43.21 -1.17 30.90
CA CYS A 134 -43.05 -0.02 30.01
C CYS A 134 -41.62 0.53 30.04
N ALA A 135 -41.00 0.59 31.23
CA ALA A 135 -39.59 0.98 31.38
C ALA A 135 -38.63 0.01 30.67
N SER A 136 -38.83 -1.31 30.81
CA SER A 136 -38.00 -2.31 30.11
C SER A 136 -38.13 -2.25 28.58
N VAL A 137 -39.33 -1.99 28.06
CA VAL A 137 -39.56 -1.81 26.62
C VAL A 137 -38.95 -0.50 26.12
N GLN A 138 -39.03 0.57 26.91
CA GLN A 138 -38.42 1.86 26.59
C GLN A 138 -36.88 1.78 26.60
N ASP A 139 -36.29 1.08 27.57
CA ASP A 139 -34.85 0.79 27.63
C ASP A 139 -34.41 -0.06 26.42
N SER A 140 -35.26 -0.98 25.95
CA SER A 140 -35.04 -1.75 24.72
C SER A 140 -35.02 -0.89 23.45
N ILE A 141 -35.82 0.18 23.42
CA ILE A 141 -35.89 1.13 22.30
C ILE A 141 -34.69 2.09 22.34
N GLU A 142 -34.38 2.64 23.51
CA GLU A 142 -33.18 3.45 23.78
C GLU A 142 -31.91 2.69 23.40
N LEU A 143 -31.77 1.43 23.85
CA LEU A 143 -30.63 0.58 23.52
C LEU A 143 -30.52 0.30 22.02
N ARG A 144 -31.64 0.17 21.30
CA ARG A 144 -31.64 0.05 19.83
C ARG A 144 -31.20 1.34 19.14
N LYS A 145 -31.64 2.51 19.60
CA LYS A 145 -31.19 3.81 19.09
C LYS A 145 -29.68 4.00 19.31
N ILE A 146 -29.19 3.69 20.51
CA ILE A 146 -27.77 3.75 20.86
C ILE A 146 -26.96 2.84 19.93
N LYS A 147 -27.38 1.59 19.72
CA LYS A 147 -26.70 0.66 18.78
C LYS A 147 -26.67 1.19 17.35
N LYS A 148 -27.74 1.85 16.89
CA LYS A 148 -27.82 2.44 15.54
C LYS A 148 -26.85 3.61 15.38
N VAL A 149 -26.78 4.49 16.39
CA VAL A 149 -25.80 5.59 16.45
C VAL A 149 -24.36 5.05 16.50
N GLN A 150 -24.09 4.05 17.34
CA GLN A 150 -22.78 3.40 17.42
C GLN A 150 -22.36 2.74 16.09
N SER A 151 -23.30 2.09 15.39
CA SER A 151 -23.07 1.54 14.05
C SER A 151 -22.72 2.64 13.04
N PHE A 152 -23.45 3.75 13.07
CA PHE A 152 -23.16 4.92 12.23
C PHE A 152 -21.76 5.49 12.50
N PHE A 153 -21.41 5.72 13.77
CA PHE A 153 -20.08 6.21 14.15
C PHE A 153 -18.97 5.25 13.76
N ARG A 154 -19.16 3.93 13.93
CA ARG A 154 -18.20 2.92 13.46
C ARG A 154 -17.99 3.02 11.95
N GLY A 155 -19.06 3.06 11.16
CA GLY A 155 -18.97 3.20 9.70
C GLY A 155 -18.33 4.52 9.25
N TRP A 156 -18.65 5.62 9.94
CA TRP A 156 -18.04 6.92 9.69
C TRP A 156 -16.54 6.94 10.01
N LEU A 157 -16.13 6.38 11.15
CA LEU A 157 -14.72 6.26 11.53
C LEU A 157 -13.95 5.38 10.54
N CYS A 158 -14.52 4.26 10.09
CA CYS A 158 -13.92 3.42 9.06
C CYS A 158 -13.69 4.20 7.76
N ARG A 159 -14.70 4.95 7.28
CA ARG A 159 -14.57 5.79 6.08
C ARG A 159 -13.53 6.90 6.26
N ARG A 160 -13.51 7.55 7.42
CA ARG A 160 -12.54 8.62 7.72
C ARG A 160 -11.11 8.08 7.74
N ARG A 161 -10.90 6.94 8.41
CA ARG A 161 -9.60 6.26 8.45
C ARG A 161 -9.17 5.77 7.08
N TRP A 162 -10.09 5.20 6.28
CA TRP A 162 -9.80 4.81 4.91
C TRP A 162 -9.36 6.00 4.06
N LYS A 163 -10.11 7.12 4.13
CA LYS A 163 -9.76 8.34 3.41
C LYS A 163 -8.35 8.82 3.78
N GLN A 164 -8.00 8.80 5.06
CA GLN A 164 -6.67 9.17 5.52
C GLN A 164 -5.58 8.23 4.98
N ILE A 165 -5.78 6.91 5.05
CA ILE A 165 -4.83 5.91 4.53
C ILE A 165 -4.62 6.08 3.03
N VAL A 166 -5.70 6.30 2.26
CA VAL A 166 -5.62 6.54 0.82
C VAL A 166 -4.84 7.81 0.52
N GLU A 167 -5.09 8.89 1.26
CA GLU A 167 -4.41 10.17 1.06
C GLU A 167 -2.91 10.08 1.41
N GLU A 168 -2.57 9.40 2.50
CA GLU A 168 -1.18 9.07 2.86
C GLU A 168 -0.51 8.20 1.78
N TYR A 169 -1.22 7.23 1.21
CA TYR A 169 -0.72 6.41 0.11
C TYR A 169 -0.47 7.23 -1.15
N ILE A 170 -1.42 8.06 -1.59
CA ILE A 170 -1.31 8.89 -2.80
C ILE A 170 -0.11 9.85 -2.72
N ARG A 171 0.12 10.41 -1.52
CA ARG A 171 1.24 11.32 -1.22
C ARG A 171 2.54 10.58 -0.89
N SER A 172 2.52 9.25 -0.81
CA SER A 172 3.72 8.48 -0.48
C SER A 172 4.76 8.57 -1.62
N PRO A 173 6.06 8.55 -1.29
CA PRO A 173 7.12 8.57 -2.29
C PRO A 173 7.08 7.34 -3.21
N HIS A 174 6.52 6.21 -2.73
CA HIS A 174 6.32 5.02 -3.53
C HIS A 174 5.27 5.22 -4.62
N ALA A 175 4.10 5.77 -4.27
CA ALA A 175 3.04 6.04 -5.24
C ALA A 175 3.49 7.11 -6.27
N GLU A 176 4.23 8.12 -5.83
CA GLU A 176 4.83 9.10 -6.74
C GLU A 176 5.84 8.47 -7.70
N SER A 177 6.75 7.63 -7.19
CA SER A 177 7.71 6.88 -8.02
C SER A 177 7.02 5.96 -9.02
N MET A 178 5.95 5.26 -8.61
CA MET A 178 5.15 4.44 -9.52
C MET A 178 4.46 5.27 -10.60
N ARG A 179 3.89 6.44 -10.26
CA ARG A 179 3.31 7.37 -11.23
C ARG A 179 4.36 7.86 -12.23
N LYS A 180 5.54 8.26 -11.75
CA LYS A 180 6.65 8.72 -12.61
C LYS A 180 7.12 7.61 -13.55
N ARG A 181 7.29 6.39 -13.04
CA ARG A 181 7.64 5.22 -13.85
C ARG A 181 6.58 4.95 -14.93
N ASN A 182 5.30 4.99 -14.57
CA ASN A 182 4.21 4.77 -15.53
C ASN A 182 4.18 5.87 -16.60
N HIS A 183 4.31 7.13 -16.19
CA HIS A 183 4.35 8.26 -17.10
C HIS A 183 5.49 8.14 -18.13
N LEU A 184 6.70 7.77 -17.69
CA LEU A 184 7.84 7.56 -18.60
C LEU A 184 7.58 6.43 -19.60
N VAL A 185 6.97 5.33 -19.15
CA VAL A 185 6.68 4.20 -20.05
C VAL A 185 5.60 4.55 -21.06
N PHE A 186 4.52 5.23 -20.65
CA PHE A 186 3.49 5.68 -21.58
C PHE A 186 4.05 6.68 -22.59
N SER A 187 4.79 7.69 -22.12
CA SER A 187 5.43 8.67 -22.99
C SER A 187 6.40 8.03 -23.98
N MET A 188 7.14 6.99 -23.58
CA MET A 188 8.02 6.25 -24.49
C MET A 188 7.23 5.50 -25.58
N VAL A 189 6.09 4.88 -25.23
CA VAL A 189 5.25 4.18 -26.22
C VAL A 189 4.60 5.18 -27.17
N GLU A 190 4.04 6.27 -26.66
CA GLU A 190 3.45 7.35 -27.47
C GLU A 190 4.48 7.96 -28.43
N ALA A 191 5.70 8.22 -27.96
CA ALA A 191 6.78 8.75 -28.80
C ALA A 191 7.20 7.76 -29.91
N GLU A 192 7.16 6.46 -29.62
CA GLU A 192 7.46 5.41 -30.61
C GLU A 192 6.35 5.30 -31.66
N GLU A 193 5.08 5.46 -31.27
CA GLU A 193 3.94 5.53 -32.18
C GLU A 193 4.07 6.73 -33.13
N GLU A 194 4.33 7.93 -32.59
CA GLU A 194 4.50 9.15 -33.38
C GLU A 194 5.69 9.03 -34.35
N TYR A 195 6.83 8.50 -33.89
CA TYR A 195 8.00 8.31 -34.74
C TYR A 195 7.71 7.36 -35.92
N LEU A 196 6.95 6.30 -35.66
CA LEU A 196 6.56 5.35 -36.70
C LEU A 196 5.61 5.99 -37.71
N GLU A 197 4.63 6.78 -37.28
CA GLU A 197 3.74 7.53 -38.18
C GLU A 197 4.54 8.46 -39.12
N GLN A 198 5.50 9.19 -38.58
CA GLN A 198 6.38 10.07 -39.37
C GLN A 198 7.21 9.27 -40.38
N LEU A 199 7.75 8.12 -39.96
CA LEU A 199 8.55 7.26 -40.82
C LEU A 199 7.70 6.56 -41.89
N GLU A 200 6.46 6.24 -41.59
CA GLU A 200 5.49 5.71 -42.54
C GLU A 200 5.12 6.77 -43.59
N VAL A 201 4.93 8.03 -43.20
CA VAL A 201 4.76 9.14 -44.16
C VAL A 201 5.99 9.27 -45.07
N LEU A 202 7.20 9.25 -44.51
CA LEU A 202 8.44 9.29 -45.30
C LEU A 202 8.49 8.16 -46.34
N VAL A 203 8.17 6.93 -45.94
CA VAL A 203 8.26 5.76 -46.81
C VAL A 203 7.11 5.72 -47.82
N ALA A 204 5.87 5.89 -47.37
CA ALA A 204 4.67 5.73 -48.18
C ALA A 204 4.43 6.90 -49.12
N CYS A 205 4.64 8.14 -48.66
CA CYS A 205 4.35 9.35 -49.44
C CYS A 205 5.54 9.84 -50.26
N PHE A 206 6.78 9.50 -49.88
CA PHE A 206 7.97 9.95 -50.60
C PHE A 206 8.76 8.79 -51.21
N LEU A 207 9.34 7.90 -50.40
CA LEU A 207 10.25 6.85 -50.91
C LEU A 207 9.60 5.97 -51.99
N ARG A 208 8.41 5.41 -51.72
CA ARG A 208 7.74 4.50 -52.66
C ARG A 208 7.37 5.21 -53.97
N PRO A 209 6.73 6.40 -53.97
CA PRO A 209 6.51 7.18 -55.18
C PRO A 209 7.80 7.50 -55.96
N PHE A 210 8.89 7.89 -55.30
CA PHE A 210 10.16 8.18 -55.96
C PHE A 210 10.81 6.92 -56.56
N LYS A 211 10.78 5.78 -55.86
CA LYS A 211 11.20 4.48 -56.41
C LYS A 211 10.42 4.13 -57.67
N MET A 212 9.10 4.33 -57.66
CA MET A 212 8.25 4.08 -58.82
C MET A 212 8.57 5.04 -59.98
N ALA A 213 8.77 6.33 -59.70
CA ALA A 213 9.13 7.32 -60.71
C ALA A 213 10.49 7.04 -61.36
N ALA A 214 11.47 6.56 -60.59
CA ALA A 214 12.80 6.16 -61.07
C ALA A 214 12.76 4.98 -62.06
N SER A 215 11.72 4.13 -61.98
CA SER A 215 11.51 3.02 -62.92
C SER A 215 10.73 3.41 -64.20
N SER A 216 10.38 4.68 -64.37
CA SER A 216 9.62 5.15 -65.54
C SER A 216 10.49 5.25 -66.81
N LYS A 217 9.85 5.37 -67.98
CA LYS A 217 10.55 5.49 -69.28
C LYS A 217 11.43 6.74 -69.40
N ARG A 218 11.14 7.79 -68.62
CA ARG A 218 11.91 9.03 -68.54
C ARG A 218 11.96 9.46 -67.07
N PRO A 219 12.87 8.89 -66.28
CA PRO A 219 12.85 9.07 -64.84
C PRO A 219 13.32 10.48 -64.46
N PRO A 220 12.63 11.17 -63.53
CA PRO A 220 13.07 12.48 -63.03
C PRO A 220 14.26 12.36 -62.07
N CYS A 221 14.52 11.18 -61.51
CA CYS A 221 15.62 10.87 -60.60
C CYS A 221 16.07 9.42 -60.83
N SER A 222 17.36 9.13 -60.68
CA SER A 222 17.85 7.76 -60.85
C SER A 222 17.57 6.90 -59.62
N HIS A 223 17.66 5.57 -59.77
CA HIS A 223 17.58 4.65 -58.63
C HIS A 223 18.71 4.88 -57.61
N GLU A 224 19.89 5.31 -58.06
CA GLU A 224 21.02 5.64 -57.19
C GLU A 224 20.75 6.89 -56.35
N ASP A 225 20.17 7.94 -56.96
CA ASP A 225 19.77 9.16 -56.24
C ASP A 225 18.74 8.85 -55.16
N VAL A 226 17.70 8.06 -55.49
CA VAL A 226 16.68 7.66 -54.52
C VAL A 226 17.29 6.83 -53.38
N ASN A 227 18.16 5.87 -53.70
CA ASN A 227 18.80 5.04 -52.67
C ASN A 227 19.77 5.82 -51.78
N SER A 228 20.47 6.84 -52.30
CA SER A 228 21.37 7.69 -51.51
C SER A 228 20.62 8.68 -50.62
N ILE A 229 19.45 9.18 -51.05
CA ILE A 229 18.62 10.09 -50.26
C ILE A 229 17.92 9.35 -49.12
N PHE A 230 17.24 8.24 -49.42
CA PHE A 230 16.37 7.55 -48.47
C PHE A 230 17.04 6.39 -47.73
N LEU A 231 18.22 5.94 -48.20
CA LEU A 231 19.04 4.90 -47.57
C LEU A 231 18.19 3.68 -47.16
N ASN A 232 18.35 3.24 -45.91
CA ASN A 232 17.67 2.08 -45.34
C ASN A 232 16.37 2.43 -44.61
N SER A 233 15.73 3.57 -44.91
CA SER A 233 14.53 4.05 -44.20
C SER A 233 13.39 3.03 -44.17
N GLU A 234 13.18 2.27 -45.24
CA GLU A 234 12.16 1.20 -45.30
C GLU A 234 12.47 0.04 -44.35
N THR A 235 13.75 -0.33 -44.19
CA THR A 235 14.19 -1.32 -43.20
C THR A 235 14.03 -0.78 -41.79
N VAL A 236 14.37 0.49 -41.55
CA VAL A 236 14.17 1.14 -40.25
C VAL A 236 12.69 1.13 -39.88
N LEU A 237 11.79 1.45 -40.81
CA LEU A 237 10.34 1.40 -40.59
C LEU A 237 9.89 0.00 -40.13
N PHE A 238 10.35 -1.03 -40.83
CA PHE A 238 10.02 -2.41 -40.47
C PHE A 238 10.51 -2.80 -39.07
N LEU A 239 11.71 -2.38 -38.69
CA LEU A 239 12.26 -2.67 -37.35
C LEU A 239 11.48 -1.95 -36.25
N HIS A 240 11.12 -0.68 -36.47
CA HIS A 240 10.33 0.10 -35.51
C HIS A 240 8.89 -0.44 -35.40
N GLN A 241 8.30 -0.94 -36.48
CA GLN A 241 7.02 -1.68 -36.43
C GLN A 241 7.08 -2.92 -35.55
N ILE A 242 8.15 -3.70 -35.64
CA ILE A 242 8.37 -4.87 -34.75
C ILE A 242 8.56 -4.40 -33.31
N PHE A 243 9.34 -3.34 -33.10
CA PHE A 243 9.63 -2.82 -31.76
C PHE A 243 8.36 -2.30 -31.08
N LEU A 244 7.57 -1.46 -31.76
CA LEU A 244 6.31 -0.94 -31.24
C LEU A 244 5.35 -2.08 -30.90
N LYS A 245 5.18 -3.06 -31.79
CA LYS A 245 4.35 -4.25 -31.50
C LYS A 245 4.82 -4.98 -30.23
N GLY A 246 6.13 -5.07 -30.02
CA GLY A 246 6.72 -5.62 -28.81
C GLY A 246 6.46 -4.77 -27.56
N LEU A 247 6.48 -3.44 -27.68
CA LEU A 247 6.14 -2.52 -26.60
C LEU A 247 4.66 -2.62 -26.23
N THR A 248 3.75 -2.57 -27.20
CA THR A 248 2.29 -2.68 -26.97
C THR A 248 1.95 -3.99 -26.27
N SER A 249 2.54 -5.12 -26.70
CA SER A 249 2.31 -6.41 -26.04
C SER A 249 2.81 -6.43 -24.58
N ARG A 250 3.92 -5.75 -24.28
CA ARG A 250 4.36 -5.61 -22.87
C ARG A 250 3.42 -4.70 -22.09
N LEU A 251 2.85 -3.68 -22.73
CA LEU A 251 1.92 -2.74 -22.12
C LEU A 251 0.62 -3.41 -21.66
N GLU A 252 0.13 -4.41 -22.39
CA GLU A 252 -1.06 -5.19 -22.02
C GLU A 252 -0.95 -5.86 -20.65
N SER A 253 0.27 -6.20 -20.22
CA SER A 253 0.56 -6.81 -18.91
C SER A 253 1.15 -5.83 -17.90
N TRP A 254 1.14 -4.53 -18.21
CA TRP A 254 1.80 -3.52 -17.38
C TRP A 254 0.98 -3.22 -16.12
N PRO A 255 1.60 -3.26 -14.92
CA PRO A 255 0.89 -2.96 -13.69
C PRO A 255 0.59 -1.45 -13.62
N THR A 256 -0.66 -1.10 -13.86
CA THR A 256 -1.18 0.26 -13.67
C THR A 256 -1.86 0.35 -12.30
N LEU A 257 -1.50 1.39 -11.55
CA LEU A 257 -2.30 1.79 -10.40
C LEU A 257 -3.51 2.53 -10.96
N VAL A 258 -4.59 1.80 -11.16
CA VAL A 258 -5.92 2.40 -11.33
C VAL A 258 -6.37 2.77 -9.92
N LEU A 259 -6.16 4.03 -9.54
CA LEU A 259 -6.66 4.62 -8.29
C LEU A 259 -8.08 5.13 -8.50
#